data_AF-A0A6I3G3P7-F1
#
_entry.id   AF-A0A6I3G3P7-F1
#
_cell.length_a   1.000
_cell.length_b   1.000
_cell.length_c   1.000
_cell.angle_alpha   90.00
_cell.angle_beta   90.00
_cell.angle_gamma   90.00
#
_symmetry.space_group_name_H-M   'P 1'
#
loop_
_entity.id
_entity.type
_entity.pdbx_description
1 polymer ?
#
loop_
_entity_poly.entity_id
_entity_poly.type
_entity_poly.pdbx_seq_one_letter_code
_entity_poly.pdbx_strand_id
1 'polypeptide(L)'
;MSDIVSDAKASPAVVKAKRLPPGVHNDIFIDQVGVAYHQVEDNVTPDAARQFVAAGGQVVFDECGCGGTCGLRFSATEDRASLTRKSPILESHKGQTGSVSIWQSDSGKRVLPAQGPVRW
;
A
#
# COMPACT_ATOMS: atom_id res chain seq x y z
N MET A 1 47.42 -5.84 43.57
CA MET A 1 46.60 -6.96 43.09
C MET A 1 45.15 -6.54 43.19
N SER A 2 44.48 -6.47 42.03
CA SER A 2 43.04 -6.57 41.76
C SER A 2 42.59 -5.52 40.77
N ASP A 3 42.54 -5.97 39.52
CA ASP A 3 42.05 -5.34 38.31
C ASP A 3 40.57 -4.93 38.41
N ILE A 4 40.27 -3.74 37.90
CA ILE A 4 38.91 -3.28 37.62
C ILE A 4 38.56 -3.77 36.21
N VAL A 5 37.65 -4.74 36.14
CA VAL A 5 37.17 -5.31 34.87
C VAL A 5 36.21 -4.32 34.23
N SER A 6 36.57 -3.85 33.03
CA SER A 6 35.76 -2.96 32.20
C SER A 6 34.45 -3.61 31.77
N ASP A 7 33.34 -2.94 32.07
CA ASP A 7 31.99 -3.28 31.62
C ASP A 7 31.92 -3.06 30.09
N ALA A 8 31.91 -4.17 29.34
CA ALA A 8 31.78 -4.14 27.90
C ALA A 8 30.34 -3.76 27.53
N LYS A 9 30.17 -2.50 27.12
CA LYS A 9 28.97 -1.99 26.44
C LYS A 9 28.68 -2.85 25.21
N ALA A 10 27.78 -3.83 25.35
CA ALA A 10 27.26 -4.58 24.23
C ALA A 10 26.39 -3.64 23.39
N SER A 11 26.92 -3.19 22.24
CA SER A 11 26.11 -2.57 21.20
C SER A 11 25.06 -3.58 20.74
N PRO A 12 23.76 -3.25 20.75
CA PRO A 12 22.74 -4.19 20.29
C PRO A 12 23.00 -4.48 18.80
N ALA A 13 23.17 -5.76 18.49
CA ALA A 13 23.29 -6.22 17.12
C ALA A 13 22.02 -5.79 16.37
N VAL A 14 22.19 -4.90 15.39
CA VAL A 14 21.13 -4.53 14.46
C VAL A 14 20.84 -5.77 13.62
N VAL A 15 19.88 -6.57 14.06
CA VAL A 15 19.27 -7.61 13.23
C VAL A 15 18.66 -6.86 12.05
N LYS A 16 19.24 -7.01 10.86
CA LYS A 16 18.65 -6.51 9.62
C LYS A 16 17.32 -7.24 9.44
N ALA A 17 16.24 -6.63 9.91
CA ALA A 17 14.90 -7.08 9.61
C ALA A 17 14.78 -7.18 8.08
N LYS A 18 14.44 -8.38 7.59
CA LYS A 18 14.22 -8.61 6.16
C LYS A 18 13.09 -7.66 5.72
N ARG A 19 13.40 -6.70 4.85
CA ARG A 19 12.37 -5.80 4.29
C ARG A 19 11.39 -6.66 3.51
N LEU A 20 10.10 -6.54 3.81
CA LEU A 20 9.05 -7.15 3.01
C LEU A 20 9.04 -6.52 1.61
N PRO A 21 8.77 -7.30 0.56
CA PRO A 21 8.61 -6.74 -0.79
C PRO A 21 7.36 -5.85 -0.84
N PRO A 22 7.24 -4.93 -1.81
CA PRO A 22 6.03 -4.15 -2.02
C PRO A 22 4.82 -5.06 -2.22
N GLY A 23 3.67 -4.70 -1.64
CA GLY A 23 2.49 -5.57 -1.65
C GLY A 23 1.68 -5.52 -0.37
N VAL A 24 0.57 -6.25 -0.37
CA VAL A 24 -0.25 -6.50 0.81
C VAL A 24 0.26 -7.77 1.50
N HIS A 25 0.59 -7.65 2.78
CA HIS A 25 1.05 -8.71 3.67
C HIS A 25 0.16 -8.72 4.91
N ASN A 26 -0.80 -9.64 4.97
CA ASN A 26 -1.83 -9.64 6.01
C ASN A 26 -2.56 -8.28 6.06
N ASP A 27 -2.39 -7.56 7.17
CA ASP A 27 -2.98 -6.28 7.54
C ASP A 27 -2.06 -5.08 7.26
N ILE A 28 -0.97 -5.28 6.49
CA ILE A 28 0.01 -4.25 6.16
C ILE A 28 0.20 -4.17 4.65
N PHE A 29 0.10 -2.95 4.10
CA PHE A 29 0.52 -2.66 2.73
C PHE A 29 1.89 -2.00 2.75
N ILE A 30 2.82 -2.48 1.92
CA ILE A 30 4.17 -1.94 1.76
C ILE A 30 4.29 -1.32 0.36
N ASP A 31 4.67 -0.05 0.27
CA ASP A 31 4.92 0.60 -1.02
C ASP A 31 6.32 0.32 -1.60
N GLN A 32 6.60 0.86 -2.79
CA GLN A 32 7.87 0.65 -3.51
C GLN A 32 9.10 1.16 -2.75
N VAL A 33 8.94 2.10 -1.81
CA VAL A 33 10.05 2.64 -1.00
C VAL A 33 10.12 2.02 0.39
N GLY A 34 9.23 1.06 0.69
CA GLY A 34 9.20 0.32 1.95
C GLY A 34 8.40 0.99 3.06
N VAL A 35 7.55 1.98 2.74
CA VAL A 35 6.64 2.58 3.73
C VAL A 35 5.49 1.61 4.00
N ALA A 36 5.21 1.40 5.29
CA ALA A 36 4.08 0.62 5.74
C ALA A 36 2.81 1.48 5.85
N TYR A 37 1.69 0.90 5.47
CA TYR A 37 0.36 1.46 5.58
C TYR A 37 -0.54 0.42 6.23
N HIS A 38 -1.50 0.91 7.02
CA HIS A 38 -2.55 0.10 7.63
C HIS A 38 -3.89 0.42 6.97
N GLN A 39 -4.73 -0.58 6.79
CA GLN A 39 -6.05 -0.40 6.22
C GLN A 39 -6.90 0.43 7.19
N VAL A 40 -7.48 1.53 6.69
CA VAL A 40 -8.37 2.40 7.46
C VAL A 40 -9.80 2.36 6.94
N GLU A 41 -9.98 1.96 5.68
CA GLU A 41 -11.28 1.75 5.08
C GLU A 41 -11.24 0.55 4.14
N ASP A 42 -12.17 -0.37 4.35
CA ASP A 42 -12.40 -1.52 3.48
C ASP A 42 -13.63 -1.28 2.59
N ASN A 43 -13.68 -1.94 1.43
CA ASN A 43 -14.79 -1.87 0.47
C ASN A 43 -15.22 -0.44 0.10
N VAL A 44 -14.24 0.38 -0.29
CA VAL A 44 -14.48 1.77 -0.70
C VAL A 44 -15.41 1.78 -1.93
N THR A 45 -16.43 2.64 -1.92
CA THR A 45 -17.34 2.71 -3.07
C THR A 45 -16.65 3.37 -4.28
N PRO A 46 -17.11 3.11 -5.52
CA PRO A 46 -16.61 3.82 -6.70
C PRO A 46 -16.63 5.34 -6.60
N ASP A 47 -17.67 5.93 -6.01
CA ASP A 47 -17.72 7.38 -5.87
C ASP A 47 -16.71 7.88 -4.83
N ALA A 48 -16.60 7.21 -3.68
CA ALA A 48 -15.60 7.52 -2.66
C ALA A 48 -14.16 7.37 -3.20
N ALA A 49 -13.89 6.36 -4.02
CA ALA A 49 -12.60 6.18 -4.67
C ALA A 49 -12.26 7.35 -5.60
N ARG A 50 -13.23 7.80 -6.42
CA ARG A 50 -13.06 8.99 -7.26
C ARG A 50 -12.78 10.24 -6.42
N GLN A 51 -13.53 10.45 -5.34
CA GLN A 51 -13.34 11.59 -4.43
C GLN A 51 -11.96 11.55 -3.76
N PHE A 52 -11.49 10.38 -3.35
CA PHE A 52 -10.15 10.19 -2.79
C PHE A 52 -9.07 10.65 -3.77
N VAL A 53 -9.18 10.26 -5.04
CA VAL A 53 -8.24 10.72 -6.08
C VAL A 53 -8.35 12.22 -6.31
N ALA A 54 -9.57 12.77 -6.34
CA ALA A 54 -9.80 14.21 -6.49
C ALA A 54 -9.20 15.04 -5.35
N ALA A 55 -9.14 14.47 -4.14
CA ALA A 55 -8.47 15.08 -2.98
C ALA A 55 -6.93 14.97 -3.01
N GLY A 56 -6.34 14.44 -4.09
CA GLY A 56 -4.90 14.22 -4.15
C GLY A 56 -4.47 12.94 -3.45
N GLY A 57 -5.33 11.91 -3.42
CA GLY A 57 -4.98 10.54 -3.06
C GLY A 57 -4.28 9.74 -4.17
N GLN A 58 -3.32 8.89 -3.80
CA GLN A 58 -2.52 8.07 -4.73
C GLN A 58 -3.22 6.73 -5.01
N VAL A 59 -3.42 6.38 -6.28
CA VAL A 59 -3.94 5.05 -6.66
C VAL A 59 -2.77 4.09 -6.91
N VAL A 60 -2.93 2.85 -6.45
CA VAL A 60 -2.02 1.72 -6.70
C VAL A 60 -2.81 0.60 -7.36
N PHE A 61 -2.43 0.20 -8.56
CA PHE A 61 -3.08 -0.87 -9.30
C PHE A 61 -2.39 -2.21 -9.05
N ASP A 62 -3.17 -3.19 -8.63
CA ASP A 62 -2.83 -4.61 -8.54
C ASP A 62 -3.77 -5.35 -9.49
N GLU A 63 -3.44 -5.36 -10.79
CA GLU A 63 -4.32 -5.88 -11.86
C GLU A 63 -4.60 -7.39 -11.70
N CYS A 64 -3.68 -8.13 -11.07
CA CYS A 64 -3.86 -9.54 -10.76
C CYS A 64 -4.68 -9.75 -9.47
N GLY A 65 -4.73 -8.76 -8.57
CA GLY A 65 -5.36 -8.84 -7.26
C GLY A 65 -4.69 -9.85 -6.32
N CYS A 66 -3.39 -10.10 -6.52
CA CYS A 66 -2.60 -11.07 -5.77
C CYS A 66 -1.79 -10.41 -4.63
N GLY A 67 -2.20 -9.21 -4.20
CA GLY A 67 -1.54 -8.43 -3.17
C GLY A 67 -0.18 -7.89 -3.62
N GLY A 68 0.03 -7.67 -4.92
CA GLY A 68 1.30 -7.18 -5.47
C GLY A 68 2.35 -8.25 -5.78
N THR A 69 2.03 -9.53 -5.65
CA THR A 69 2.94 -10.64 -6.06
C THR A 69 3.36 -10.53 -7.54
N CYS A 70 2.46 -10.09 -8.42
CA CYS A 70 2.71 -9.87 -9.85
C CYS A 70 3.21 -8.44 -10.16
N GLY A 71 3.55 -7.66 -9.12
CA GLY A 71 3.91 -6.26 -9.23
C GLY A 71 2.74 -5.32 -8.94
N LEU A 72 3.10 -4.07 -8.66
CA LEU A 72 2.17 -2.98 -8.39
C LEU A 72 2.50 -1.80 -9.31
N ARG A 73 1.47 -1.18 -9.89
CA ARG A 73 1.61 0.03 -10.70
C ARG A 73 1.04 1.22 -9.95
N PHE A 74 1.87 2.22 -9.68
CA PHE A 74 1.43 3.46 -9.03
C PHE A 74 0.97 4.44 -10.11
N SER A 75 -0.20 5.07 -9.91
CA SER A 75 -0.66 6.15 -10.80
C SER A 75 0.37 7.27 -10.85
N ALA A 76 0.76 7.69 -12.06
CA ALA A 76 1.58 8.89 -12.23
C ALA A 76 0.74 10.13 -11.96
N THR A 77 1.37 11.26 -11.65
CA THR A 77 0.66 12.53 -11.45
C THR A 77 -0.21 12.91 -12.65
N GLU A 78 0.29 12.65 -13.86
CA GLU A 78 -0.40 12.92 -15.13
C GLU A 78 -1.67 12.08 -15.30
N ASP A 79 -1.66 10.82 -14.84
CA ASP A 79 -2.82 9.92 -14.91
C ASP A 79 -3.96 10.38 -13.99
N ARG A 80 -3.63 11.05 -12.88
CA ARG A 80 -4.60 11.40 -11.84
C ARG A 80 -5.69 12.32 -12.35
N ALA A 81 -5.38 13.24 -13.26
CA ALA A 81 -6.38 14.12 -13.86
C ALA A 81 -7.44 13.35 -14.68
N SER A 82 -7.11 12.17 -15.19
CA SER A 82 -8.07 11.28 -15.84
C SER A 82 -8.87 10.48 -14.81
N LEU A 83 -8.20 10.00 -13.75
CA LEU A 83 -8.82 9.23 -12.67
C LEU A 83 -9.83 10.05 -11.84
N THR A 84 -9.72 11.38 -11.80
CA THR A 84 -10.71 12.24 -11.12
C THR A 84 -12.01 12.40 -11.90
N ARG A 85 -12.02 12.16 -13.21
CA ARG A 85 -13.18 12.41 -14.08
C ARG A 85 -14.22 11.30 -14.03
N LYS A 86 -13.81 10.09 -13.67
CA LYS A 86 -14.66 8.89 -13.68
C LYS A 86 -14.48 8.10 -12.39
N SER A 87 -15.56 7.44 -11.97
CA SER A 87 -15.50 6.46 -10.90
C SER A 87 -15.02 5.12 -11.44
N PRO A 88 -14.22 4.36 -10.68
CA PRO A 88 -13.81 3.04 -11.10
C PRO A 88 -15.02 2.10 -11.24
N ILE A 89 -14.94 1.20 -12.20
CA ILE A 89 -15.85 0.09 -12.36
C ILE A 89 -15.19 -1.13 -11.71
N LEU A 90 -15.86 -1.69 -10.70
CA LEU A 90 -15.47 -2.92 -10.02
C LEU A 90 -16.13 -4.10 -10.75
N GLU A 91 -15.37 -4.79 -11.59
CA GLU A 91 -15.89 -5.90 -12.38
C GLU A 91 -15.74 -7.23 -11.64
N SER A 92 -16.41 -8.27 -12.13
CA SER A 92 -16.12 -9.65 -11.74
C SER A 92 -15.56 -10.39 -12.94
N HIS A 93 -14.41 -11.04 -12.78
CA HIS A 93 -13.76 -11.82 -13.82
C HIS A 93 -13.16 -13.10 -13.23
N LYS A 94 -13.48 -14.25 -13.85
CA LYS A 94 -13.02 -15.58 -13.43
C LYS A 94 -13.22 -15.87 -11.92
N GLY A 95 -14.34 -15.41 -11.35
CA GLY A 95 -14.68 -15.63 -9.94
C GLY A 95 -13.99 -14.69 -8.94
N GLN A 96 -13.21 -13.71 -9.43
CA GLN A 96 -12.64 -12.63 -8.61
C GLN A 96 -13.46 -11.35 -8.86
N THR A 97 -13.79 -10.63 -7.79
CA THR A 97 -14.40 -9.29 -7.88
C THR A 97 -13.35 -8.24 -7.56
N GLY A 98 -13.29 -7.20 -8.37
CA GLY A 98 -12.41 -6.07 -8.15
C GLY A 98 -12.79 -5.32 -6.87
N SER A 99 -11.78 -4.83 -6.15
CA SER A 99 -12.01 -4.09 -4.90
C SER A 99 -11.09 -2.88 -4.83
N VAL A 100 -11.52 -1.91 -4.03
CA VAL A 100 -10.72 -0.74 -3.65
C VAL A 100 -10.80 -0.56 -2.15
N SER A 101 -9.69 -0.15 -1.54
CA SER A 101 -9.56 0.08 -0.10
C SER A 101 -8.71 1.33 0.15
N ILE A 102 -8.80 1.96 1.31
CA ILE A 102 -7.91 3.07 1.69
C ILE A 102 -6.98 2.61 2.81
N TRP A 103 -5.70 2.89 2.61
CA TRP A 103 -4.62 2.56 3.53
C TRP A 103 -3.87 3.83 3.92
N GLN A 104 -3.45 3.91 5.17
CA GLN A 104 -2.79 5.08 5.75
C GLN A 104 -1.48 4.70 6.46
N SER A 105 -0.41 5.45 6.21
CA SER A 105 0.86 5.32 6.94
C SER A 105 0.83 6.08 8.27
N ASP A 106 1.81 5.83 9.13
CA ASP A 106 1.98 6.55 10.41
C ASP A 106 2.18 8.06 10.22
N SER A 107 2.71 8.48 9.06
CA SER A 107 2.86 9.90 8.69
C SER A 107 1.58 10.55 8.17
N GLY A 108 0.48 9.79 8.06
CA GLY A 108 -0.81 10.25 7.55
C GLY A 108 -0.95 10.19 6.03
N LYS A 109 0.05 9.72 5.28
CA LYS A 109 -0.06 9.54 3.83
C LYS A 109 -1.05 8.43 3.52
N ARG A 110 -1.94 8.66 2.56
CA ARG A 110 -2.94 7.67 2.13
C ARG A 110 -2.69 7.16 0.73
N VAL A 111 -3.00 5.89 0.52
CA VAL A 111 -3.02 5.23 -0.78
C VAL A 111 -4.33 4.46 -0.95
N LEU A 112 -4.75 4.29 -2.21
CA LEU A 112 -5.92 3.52 -2.58
C LEU A 112 -5.47 2.37 -3.51
N PRO A 113 -5.23 1.17 -2.97
CA PRO A 113 -5.05 -0.03 -3.76
C PRO A 113 -6.34 -0.38 -4.49
N ALA A 114 -6.24 -0.58 -5.80
CA ALA A 114 -7.27 -1.12 -6.68
C ALA A 114 -6.84 -2.53 -7.08
N GLN A 115 -7.51 -3.54 -6.51
CA GLN A 115 -7.12 -4.95 -6.60
C GLN A 115 -8.04 -5.72 -7.53
N GLY A 116 -7.44 -6.51 -8.42
CA GLY A 116 -8.14 -7.38 -9.36
C GLY A 116 -8.77 -6.59 -10.53
N PRO A 117 -9.91 -7.05 -11.06
CA PRO A 117 -10.55 -6.48 -12.25
C PRO A 117 -11.22 -5.13 -11.93
N VAL A 118 -10.41 -4.08 -11.82
CA VAL A 118 -10.83 -2.69 -11.62
C VAL A 118 -10.43 -1.86 -12.84
N ARG A 119 -11.40 -1.15 -13.42
CA ARG A 119 -11.19 -0.24 -14.55
C ARG A 119 -11.53 1.19 -14.17
N TRP A 120 -10.82 2.17 -14.70
CA TRP A 120 -11.04 3.59 -14.43
C TRP A 120 -11.45 4.36 -15.69
#